data_AF-A0A925NVA1-F1
#
_entry.id   AF-A0A925NVA1-F1
#
_cell.length_a   1.000
_cell.length_b   1.000
_cell.length_c   1.000
_cell.angle_alpha   90.00
_cell.angle_beta   90.00
_cell.angle_gamma   90.00
#
_symmetry.space_group_name_H-M   'P 1'
#
loop_
_entity.id
_entity.type
_entity.pdbx_description
1 polymer ?
#
loop_
_entity_poly.entity_id
_entity_poly.type
_entity_poly.pdbx_seq_one_letter_code
_entity_poly.pdbx_strand_id
1 'polypeptide(L)'
;MEAFVPELKATENIRNSIVNFFAGSFITRRTIGEYSYLLGQIHQAINESRFSGVRKKNLDVQDLQTNYCNLMDYYLMLKNLLNHNHSDMEVSYPNVFSYIVTGTISRSIYSEAESLSNLLVEFIDPGNHAYTEDELVEQYNYPAVDLLDLDMQWM
;
A
#
# COMPACT_ATOMS: atom_id res chain seq x y z
N MET A 1 -5.47 11.70 31.96
CA MET A 1 -5.97 11.70 30.58
C MET A 1 -5.19 10.62 29.88
N GLU A 2 -5.88 9.51 29.59
CA GLU A 2 -5.31 8.20 29.33
C GLU A 2 -4.54 8.17 28.01
N ALA A 3 -3.29 7.72 28.09
CA ALA A 3 -2.53 7.29 26.93
C ALA A 3 -3.25 6.09 26.33
N PHE A 4 -3.68 6.18 25.07
CA PHE A 4 -4.27 5.06 24.37
C PHE A 4 -3.16 4.14 23.82
N VAL A 5 -2.54 3.39 24.74
CA VAL A 5 -2.12 2.03 24.46
C VAL A 5 -3.14 1.16 25.20
N PRO A 6 -4.15 0.59 24.52
CA PRO A 6 -5.04 -0.35 25.17
C PRO A 6 -4.24 -1.61 25.47
N GLU A 7 -3.82 -1.75 26.71
CA GLU A 7 -3.36 -3.01 27.25
C GLU A 7 -4.45 -4.08 26.99
N LEU A 8 -4.08 -5.07 26.18
CA LEU A 8 -4.64 -6.42 26.20
C LEU A 8 -6.15 -6.57 25.90
N LYS A 9 -6.60 -5.91 24.83
CA LYS A 9 -7.52 -6.46 23.79
C LYS A 9 -6.98 -6.21 22.36
N ALA A 10 -5.67 -6.02 22.27
CA ALA A 10 -5.03 -5.32 21.17
C ALA A 10 -4.89 -6.16 19.89
N THR A 11 -4.74 -7.48 19.98
CA THR A 11 -4.57 -8.34 18.79
C THR A 11 -5.85 -8.48 17.97
N GLU A 12 -7.03 -8.58 18.61
CA GLU A 12 -8.31 -8.58 17.89
C GLU A 12 -8.55 -7.24 17.19
N ASN A 13 -8.21 -6.11 17.84
CA ASN A 13 -8.39 -4.77 17.29
C ASN A 13 -7.42 -4.47 16.13
N ILE A 14 -6.14 -4.83 16.28
CA ILE A 14 -5.13 -4.67 15.22
C ILE A 14 -5.46 -5.59 14.04
N ARG A 15 -5.77 -6.87 14.29
CA ARG A 15 -6.15 -7.80 13.23
C ARG A 15 -7.37 -7.30 12.48
N ASN A 16 -8.41 -6.85 13.19
CA ASN A 16 -9.59 -6.28 12.57
C ASN A 16 -9.27 -4.99 11.80
N SER A 17 -8.39 -4.14 12.32
CA SER A 17 -7.95 -2.92 11.64
C SER A 17 -7.21 -3.23 10.34
N ILE A 18 -6.30 -4.21 10.36
CA ILE A 18 -5.58 -4.69 9.18
C ILE A 18 -6.55 -5.31 8.17
N VAL A 19 -7.45 -6.18 8.62
CA VAL A 19 -8.48 -6.79 7.76
C VAL A 19 -9.36 -5.73 7.12
N ASN A 20 -9.81 -4.73 7.89
CA ASN A 20 -10.63 -3.63 7.39
C ASN A 20 -9.86 -2.74 6.38
N PHE A 21 -8.56 -2.55 6.59
CA PHE A 21 -7.68 -1.83 5.68
C PHE A 21 -7.51 -2.56 4.35
N PHE A 22 -7.23 -3.86 4.37
CA PHE A 22 -7.15 -4.68 3.15
C PHE A 22 -8.50 -4.78 2.44
N ALA A 23 -9.60 -4.79 3.19
CA ALA A 23 -10.95 -4.75 2.63
C ALA A 23 -11.37 -3.36 2.10
N GLY A 24 -10.51 -2.33 2.20
CA GLY A 24 -10.81 -0.98 1.70
C GLY A 24 -11.97 -0.30 2.43
N SER A 25 -12.27 -0.69 3.67
CA SER A 25 -13.46 -0.21 4.41
C SER A 25 -13.43 1.30 4.71
N PHE A 26 -12.27 1.94 4.61
CA PHE A 26 -12.13 3.38 4.74
C PHE A 26 -12.67 4.14 3.52
N ILE A 27 -12.72 3.50 2.34
CA ILE A 27 -13.17 4.13 1.09
C ILE A 27 -14.65 4.48 1.17
N THR A 28 -15.47 3.57 1.72
CA THR A 28 -16.92 3.74 1.83
C THR A 28 -17.34 4.75 2.90
N ARG A 29 -16.40 5.20 3.75
CA ARG A 29 -16.63 6.25 4.76
C ARG A 29 -16.45 7.65 4.20
N ARG A 30 -15.92 7.77 2.99
CA ARG A 30 -15.67 9.03 2.28
C ARG A 30 -16.75 9.30 1.24
N THR A 31 -16.82 10.54 0.80
CA THR A 31 -17.65 10.98 -0.32
C THR A 31 -16.94 10.71 -1.64
N ILE A 32 -17.71 10.40 -2.69
CA ILE A 32 -17.15 10.16 -4.02
C ILE A 32 -16.39 11.38 -4.58
N GLY A 33 -16.77 12.59 -4.16
CA GLY A 33 -16.13 13.84 -4.59
C GLY A 33 -14.68 13.98 -4.14
N GLU A 34 -14.32 13.38 -2.99
CA GLU A 34 -12.92 13.37 -2.51
C GLU A 34 -12.00 12.64 -3.49
N TYR A 35 -12.51 11.68 -4.26
CA TYR A 35 -11.75 10.90 -5.24
C TYR A 35 -11.71 11.52 -6.63
N SER A 36 -12.05 12.80 -6.81
CA SER A 36 -12.17 13.43 -8.13
C SER A 36 -10.92 13.26 -9.02
N TYR A 37 -9.71 13.36 -8.44
CA TYR A 37 -8.45 13.13 -9.15
C TYR A 37 -8.31 11.68 -9.63
N LEU A 38 -8.48 10.72 -8.72
CA LEU A 38 -8.42 9.29 -9.00
C LEU A 38 -9.47 8.86 -10.03
N LEU A 39 -10.69 9.42 -9.96
CA LEU A 39 -11.73 9.19 -10.96
C LEU A 39 -11.30 9.67 -12.35
N GLY A 40 -10.59 10.80 -12.42
CA GLY A 40 -9.97 11.29 -13.65
C GLY A 40 -8.98 10.27 -14.24
N GLN A 41 -8.09 9.74 -13.39
CA GLN A 41 -7.11 8.72 -13.80
C GLN A 41 -7.78 7.42 -14.29
N ILE A 42 -8.79 6.93 -13.56
CA ILE A 42 -9.54 5.73 -13.97
C ILE A 42 -10.20 5.95 -15.34
N HIS A 43 -10.86 7.09 -15.53
CA HIS A 43 -11.49 7.40 -16.82
C HIS A 43 -10.49 7.52 -17.95
N GLN A 44 -9.34 8.15 -17.71
CA GLN A 44 -8.27 8.25 -18.68
C GLN A 44 -7.74 6.86 -19.06
N ALA A 45 -7.41 6.03 -18.07
CA ALA A 45 -6.90 4.67 -18.28
C ALA A 45 -7.90 3.81 -19.08
N ILE A 46 -9.20 3.88 -18.78
CA ILE A 46 -10.23 3.15 -19.55
C ILE A 46 -10.25 3.61 -21.01
N ASN A 47 -10.22 4.93 -21.25
CA ASN A 47 -10.27 5.51 -22.60
C ASN A 47 -9.03 5.16 -23.44
N GLU A 48 -7.85 5.09 -22.81
CA GLU A 48 -6.59 4.74 -23.46
C GLU A 48 -6.40 3.22 -23.62
N SER A 49 -7.19 2.42 -22.90
CA SER A 49 -7.11 0.97 -22.94
C SER A 49 -7.90 0.36 -24.11
N ARG A 50 -7.66 -0.95 -24.33
CA ARG A 50 -8.51 -1.80 -25.18
C ARG A 50 -9.99 -1.88 -24.76
N PHE A 51 -10.34 -1.34 -23.59
CA PHE A 51 -11.70 -1.35 -23.02
C PHE A 51 -12.46 -0.02 -23.21
N SER A 52 -11.98 0.87 -24.08
CA SER A 52 -12.62 2.17 -24.35
C SER A 52 -14.09 2.08 -24.83
N GLY A 53 -14.52 0.93 -25.36
CA GLY A 53 -15.91 0.67 -25.75
C GLY A 53 -16.85 0.27 -24.62
N VAL A 54 -16.36 0.10 -23.38
CA VAL A 54 -17.20 -0.21 -22.22
C VAL A 54 -18.10 0.99 -21.91
N ARG A 55 -19.41 0.73 -21.71
CA ARG A 55 -20.39 1.78 -21.42
C ARG A 55 -19.98 2.54 -20.16
N LYS A 56 -19.77 3.85 -20.29
CA LYS A 56 -19.47 4.73 -19.16
C LYS A 56 -20.65 4.74 -18.18
N LYS A 57 -20.40 4.28 -16.96
CA LYS A 57 -21.28 4.43 -15.79
C LYS A 57 -20.61 5.44 -14.85
N ASN A 58 -21.40 6.17 -14.08
CA ASN A 58 -20.87 6.91 -12.93
C ASN A 58 -20.37 5.89 -11.89
N LEU A 59 -19.11 6.04 -11.50
CA LEU A 59 -18.51 5.24 -10.44
C LEU A 59 -19.00 5.74 -9.09
N ASP A 60 -19.30 4.81 -8.19
CA ASP A 60 -19.58 5.08 -6.79
C ASP A 60 -18.43 4.61 -5.87
N VAL A 61 -18.58 4.82 -4.56
CA VAL A 61 -17.54 4.45 -3.59
C VAL A 61 -17.37 2.93 -3.46
N GLN A 62 -18.39 2.15 -3.79
CA GLN A 62 -18.33 0.69 -3.80
C GLN A 62 -17.54 0.18 -5.01
N ASP A 63 -17.70 0.82 -6.17
CA ASP A 63 -16.88 0.57 -7.35
C ASP A 63 -15.40 0.86 -7.04
N LEU A 64 -15.10 1.96 -6.34
CA LEU A 64 -13.73 2.28 -5.89
C LEU A 64 -13.17 1.28 -4.87
N GLN A 65 -13.99 0.86 -3.89
CA GLN A 65 -13.58 -0.17 -2.94
C GLN A 65 -13.21 -1.47 -3.66
N THR A 66 -14.01 -1.88 -4.65
CA THR A 66 -13.75 -3.08 -5.45
C THR A 66 -12.43 -2.96 -6.22
N ASN A 67 -12.19 -1.80 -6.85
CA ASN A 67 -10.93 -1.53 -7.55
C ASN A 67 -9.73 -1.61 -6.60
N TYR A 68 -9.83 -0.97 -5.43
CA TYR A 68 -8.79 -1.02 -4.42
C TYR A 68 -8.46 -2.45 -3.99
N CYS A 69 -9.47 -3.26 -3.66
CA CYS A 69 -9.26 -4.66 -3.26
C CYS A 69 -8.53 -5.45 -4.36
N ASN A 70 -8.98 -5.33 -5.62
CA ASN A 70 -8.34 -6.01 -6.74
C ASN A 70 -6.87 -5.59 -6.94
N LEU A 71 -6.58 -4.30 -6.81
CA LEU A 71 -5.23 -3.75 -6.95
C LEU A 71 -4.33 -4.16 -5.77
N MET A 72 -4.88 -4.17 -4.55
CA MET A 72 -4.17 -4.57 -3.34
C MET A 72 -3.82 -6.06 -3.37
N ASP A 73 -4.75 -6.93 -3.78
CA ASP A 73 -4.49 -8.36 -3.96
C ASP A 73 -3.35 -8.59 -4.95
N TYR A 74 -3.36 -7.87 -6.08
CA TYR A 74 -2.29 -7.93 -7.06
C TYR A 74 -0.95 -7.42 -6.51
N TYR A 75 -0.97 -6.32 -5.76
CA TYR A 75 0.22 -5.77 -5.09
C TYR A 75 0.84 -6.76 -4.10
N LEU A 76 0.02 -7.44 -3.29
CA LEU A 76 0.49 -8.47 -2.35
C LEU A 76 1.10 -9.67 -3.08
N MET A 77 0.50 -10.10 -4.19
CA MET A 77 1.08 -11.14 -5.06
C MET A 77 2.45 -10.72 -5.60
N LEU A 78 2.59 -9.48 -6.08
CA LEU A 78 3.85 -8.94 -6.56
C LEU A 78 4.90 -8.86 -5.46
N LYS A 79 4.55 -8.38 -4.26
CA LYS A 79 5.48 -8.33 -3.13
C LYS A 79 5.97 -9.71 -2.74
N ASN A 80 5.10 -10.71 -2.72
CA ASN A 80 5.51 -12.08 -2.46
C ASN A 80 6.50 -12.61 -3.52
N LEU A 81 6.27 -12.30 -4.81
CA LEU A 81 7.16 -12.67 -5.89
C LEU A 81 8.54 -11.97 -5.76
N LEU A 82 8.55 -10.68 -5.45
CA LEU A 82 9.77 -9.90 -5.29
C LEU A 82 10.58 -10.34 -4.06
N ASN A 83 9.90 -10.68 -2.97
CA ASN A 83 10.53 -11.13 -1.73
C ASN A 83 11.09 -12.57 -1.81
N HIS A 84 10.68 -13.37 -2.80
CA HIS A 84 11.10 -14.78 -2.93
C HIS A 84 12.63 -14.97 -3.05
N ASN A 85 13.36 -13.97 -3.55
CA ASN A 85 14.81 -14.03 -3.76
C ASN A 85 15.59 -12.95 -2.98
N HIS A 86 14.93 -12.24 -2.07
CA HIS A 86 15.49 -11.08 -1.37
C HIS A 86 15.96 -11.36 0.06
N SER A 87 15.81 -12.58 0.56
CA SER A 87 16.47 -12.98 1.80
C SER A 87 17.99 -12.98 1.58
N ASP A 88 18.74 -12.51 2.57
CA ASP A 88 20.20 -12.61 2.66
C ASP A 88 20.62 -14.09 2.71
N MET A 89 20.45 -14.79 1.60
CA MET A 89 20.82 -16.19 1.47
C MET A 89 22.30 -16.24 1.14
N GLU A 90 23.06 -16.98 1.95
CA GLU A 90 24.38 -17.45 1.55
C GLU A 90 24.22 -18.37 0.33
N VAL A 91 24.38 -17.80 -0.86
CA VAL A 91 24.26 -18.55 -2.11
C VAL A 91 25.62 -19.14 -2.49
N SER A 92 25.69 -20.47 -2.56
CA SER A 92 26.88 -21.15 -3.09
C SER A 92 27.01 -20.96 -4.62
N TYR A 93 28.24 -21.00 -5.14
CA TYR A 93 28.54 -20.85 -6.58
C TYR A 93 27.63 -21.64 -7.54
N PRO A 94 27.28 -22.92 -7.31
CA PRO A 94 26.38 -23.65 -8.22
C PRO A 94 24.95 -23.12 -8.24
N ASN A 95 24.50 -22.44 -7.17
CA ASN A 95 23.13 -21.95 -7.04
C ASN A 95 23.01 -20.47 -7.42
N VAL A 96 24.11 -19.72 -7.60
CA VAL A 96 24.08 -18.27 -7.88
C VAL A 96 23.40 -17.93 -9.20
N PHE A 97 23.43 -18.84 -10.19
CA PHE A 97 22.84 -18.59 -11.50
C PHE A 97 21.32 -18.38 -11.41
N SER A 98 20.60 -19.17 -10.61
CA SER A 98 19.15 -18.99 -10.47
C SER A 98 18.82 -17.63 -9.84
N TYR A 99 19.59 -17.19 -8.84
CA TYR A 99 19.43 -15.87 -8.21
C TYR A 99 19.73 -14.71 -9.17
N ILE A 100 20.76 -14.83 -10.00
CA ILE A 100 21.08 -13.81 -11.01
C ILE A 100 19.92 -13.66 -12.00
N VAL A 101 19.39 -14.78 -12.49
CA VAL A 101 18.28 -14.80 -13.45
C VAL A 101 16.99 -14.27 -12.81
N THR A 102 16.61 -14.78 -11.64
CA THR A 102 15.39 -14.35 -10.95
C THR A 102 15.49 -12.91 -10.46
N GLY A 103 16.64 -12.48 -9.96
CA GLY A 103 16.88 -11.10 -9.53
C GLY A 103 16.84 -10.09 -10.68
N THR A 104 17.20 -10.49 -11.91
CA THR A 104 17.05 -9.64 -13.11
C THR A 104 15.57 -9.46 -13.45
N ILE A 105 14.79 -10.55 -13.40
CA ILE A 105 13.34 -10.51 -13.60
C ILE A 105 12.67 -9.65 -12.51
N SER A 106 13.00 -9.87 -11.24
CA SER A 106 12.47 -9.10 -10.12
C SER A 106 12.75 -7.61 -10.26
N ARG A 107 13.97 -7.21 -10.67
CA ARG A 107 14.30 -5.81 -10.94
C ARG A 107 13.44 -5.18 -12.03
N SER A 108 13.14 -5.92 -13.11
CA SER A 108 12.27 -5.41 -14.18
C SER A 108 10.82 -5.22 -13.74
N ILE A 109 10.35 -6.03 -12.78
CA ILE A 109 8.99 -5.95 -12.24
C ILE A 109 8.88 -4.85 -11.17
N TYR A 110 9.99 -4.52 -10.50
CA TYR A 110 10.00 -3.58 -9.38
C TYR A 110 9.47 -2.19 -9.74
N SER A 111 9.87 -1.63 -10.90
CA SER A 111 9.40 -0.31 -11.34
C SER A 111 7.89 -0.26 -11.60
N GLU A 112 7.33 -1.35 -12.12
CA GLU A 112 5.88 -1.47 -12.34
C GLU A 112 5.13 -1.60 -11.00
N ALA A 113 5.71 -2.33 -10.04
CA ALA A 113 5.17 -2.45 -8.69
C ALA A 113 5.18 -1.11 -7.92
N GLU A 114 6.16 -0.24 -8.18
CA GLU A 114 6.22 1.11 -7.61
C GLU A 114 5.06 1.99 -8.11
N SER A 115 4.77 1.94 -9.41
CA SER A 115 3.63 2.67 -10.00
C SER A 115 2.30 2.24 -9.39
N LEU A 116 2.13 0.92 -9.16
CA LEU A 116 0.96 0.39 -8.44
C LEU A 116 0.90 0.85 -6.98
N SER A 117 2.04 0.89 -6.28
CA SER A 117 2.12 1.37 -4.90
C SER A 117 1.66 2.82 -4.80
N ASN A 118 2.10 3.68 -5.71
CA ASN A 118 1.70 5.09 -5.75
C ASN A 118 0.20 5.24 -6.01
N LEU A 119 -0.36 4.45 -6.93
CA LEU A 119 -1.81 4.45 -7.16
C LEU A 119 -2.59 4.01 -5.91
N LEU A 120 -2.13 3.00 -5.17
CA LEU A 120 -2.76 2.57 -3.92
C LEU A 120 -2.74 3.65 -2.85
N VAL A 121 -1.68 4.47 -2.79
CA VAL A 121 -1.60 5.63 -1.89
C VAL A 121 -2.72 6.62 -2.19
N GLU A 122 -3.08 6.86 -3.45
CA GLU A 122 -4.18 7.76 -3.80
C GLU A 122 -5.56 7.27 -3.36
N PHE A 123 -5.77 5.95 -3.29
CA PHE A 123 -6.97 5.41 -2.66
C PHE A 123 -6.97 5.70 -1.15
N ILE A 124 -5.82 5.51 -0.50
CA ILE A 124 -5.65 5.68 0.95
C ILE A 124 -5.79 7.15 1.32
N ASP A 125 -5.20 8.06 0.57
CA ASP A 125 -5.23 9.50 0.80
C ASP A 125 -5.49 10.28 -0.49
N PRO A 126 -6.76 10.41 -0.91
CA PRO A 126 -7.11 11.11 -2.14
C PRO A 126 -6.89 12.63 -2.07
N GLY A 127 -6.71 13.18 -0.86
CA GLY A 127 -6.35 14.59 -0.66
C GLY A 127 -4.87 14.88 -0.82
N ASN A 128 -4.02 13.85 -0.93
CA ASN A 128 -2.56 13.96 -0.96
C ASN A 128 -2.04 14.90 0.13
N HIS A 129 -2.48 14.65 1.37
CA HIS A 129 -2.09 15.45 2.51
C HIS A 129 -0.60 15.22 2.77
N ALA A 130 0.18 16.30 2.69
CA ALA A 130 1.55 16.30 3.18
C ALA A 130 1.53 16.73 4.64
N TYR A 131 1.99 15.86 5.53
CA TYR A 131 2.16 16.18 6.95
C TYR A 131 3.64 16.42 7.24
N THR A 132 3.93 17.49 7.95
CA THR A 132 5.24 17.72 8.58
C THR A 132 5.42 16.79 9.78
N GLU A 133 6.66 16.56 10.18
CA GLU A 133 6.96 15.77 11.39
C GLU A 133 6.31 16.39 12.63
N ASP A 134 6.36 17.73 12.76
CA ASP A 134 5.70 18.44 13.85
C ASP A 134 4.18 18.21 13.85
N GLU A 135 3.52 18.23 12.69
CA GLU A 135 2.09 17.90 12.59
C GLU A 135 1.81 16.45 12.97
N LEU A 136 2.66 15.51 12.55
CA LEU A 136 2.56 14.10 12.92
C LEU A 136 2.70 13.90 14.43
N VAL A 137 3.65 14.58 15.07
CA VAL A 137 3.92 14.48 16.51
C VAL A 137 2.81 15.16 17.32
N GLU A 138 2.47 16.41 17.00
CA GLU A 138 1.55 17.22 17.79
C GLU A 138 0.08 16.83 17.61
N GLN A 139 -0.33 16.46 16.39
CA GLN A 139 -1.74 16.21 16.08
C GLN A 139 -2.08 14.72 16.04
N TYR A 140 -1.11 13.87 15.69
CA TYR A 140 -1.32 12.44 15.48
C TYR A 140 -0.57 11.54 16.46
N ASN A 141 0.11 12.11 17.46
CA ASN A 141 0.93 11.39 18.45
C ASN A 141 1.92 10.43 17.79
N TYR A 142 2.47 10.80 16.63
CA TYR A 142 3.53 10.04 16.01
C TYR A 142 4.76 10.05 16.93
N PRO A 143 5.45 8.91 17.11
CA PRO A 143 6.60 8.87 17.99
C PRO A 143 7.70 9.82 17.47
N ALA A 144 8.04 10.82 18.27
CA ALA A 144 9.12 11.77 17.99
C ALA A 144 10.53 11.17 18.19
N VAL A 145 10.61 9.87 18.48
CA VAL A 145 11.86 9.17 18.80
C VAL A 145 12.20 8.26 17.63
N ASP A 146 13.37 8.46 17.04
CA ASP A 146 13.89 7.57 16.02
C ASP A 146 14.19 6.20 16.65
N LEU A 147 13.47 5.17 16.21
CA LEU A 147 13.62 3.81 16.75
C LEU A 147 14.97 3.18 16.34
N LEU A 148 15.70 3.78 15.38
CA LEU A 148 17.06 3.35 15.02
C LEU A 148 18.06 3.49 16.17
N ASP A 149 17.86 4.45 17.07
CA ASP A 149 18.76 4.66 18.22
C ASP A 149 18.58 3.60 19.33
N LEU A 150 17.47 2.85 19.32
CA LEU A 150 17.22 1.79 20.31
C LEU A 150 17.90 0.47 19.94
N ASP A 151 18.19 0.22 18.66
CA ASP A 151 18.85 -1.02 18.22
C ASP A 151 20.36 -1.03 18.57
N MET A 152 20.99 0.13 18.74
CA MET A 152 22.42 0.23 19.09
C MET A 152 22.73 0.05 20.59
N GLN A 153 21.73 -0.03 21.46
CA GLN A 153 21.94 -0.29 22.90
C GLN A 153 21.98 -1.78 23.27
N TRP A 154 21.75 -2.67 22.30
CA TRP A 154 21.77 -4.13 22.48
C TRP A 154 22.94 -4.84 21.79
N MET A 155 23.90 -4.09 21.21
CA MET A 155 25.21 -4.60 20.75
C MET A 155 26.32 -4.25 21.73
#